data_AF-A0A9D6LBC9-F1
#
_entry.id   AF-A0A9D6LBC9-F1
#
_cell.length_a   1.000
_cell.length_b   1.000
_cell.length_c   1.000
_cell.angle_alpha   90.00
_cell.angle_beta   90.00
_cell.angle_gamma   90.00
#
_symmetry.space_group_name_H-M   'P 1'
#
loop_
_entity.id
_entity.type
_entity.pdbx_description
1 polymer ?
#
loop_
_entity_poly.entity_id
_entity_poly.type
_entity_poly.pdbx_seq_one_letter_code
_entity_poly.pdbx_strand_id
1 'polypeptide(L)'
;MILRLYWAAGLAFCLFIAAGQLRAELPYGRFGSASDEPGYANPSATLAGACDPGNALSDAERARMLNRLRSSRAGHAILTDFLRHYGSFANLMIQWDGVSYSQVVAVAAPGRSPAGISQLGDAVCVHLTKRLPDIEHVADLAHELTHATRLSPKVLRGEVTDVSEFVRARLSVRGGEADAFAVECQVKRELLGHWDELCSPYAPTGVADSFDTEQVVRDFYSGRLSASLTGESYPVMLSRQYKAMLAKKARVSYATNPYARK
;
A
#
# COMPACT_ATOMS: atom_id res chain seq x y z
N MET A 1 54.29 -32.16 16.67
CA MET A 1 54.12 -30.74 17.08
C MET A 1 53.90 -29.97 15.79
N ILE A 2 52.74 -29.41 15.41
CA ILE A 2 51.60 -28.83 16.14
C ILE A 2 50.27 -29.25 15.47
N LEU A 3 49.25 -29.33 16.32
CA LEU A 3 47.81 -29.59 16.17
C LEU A 3 47.08 -28.84 15.02
N ARG A 4 46.16 -29.53 14.28
CA ARG A 4 44.66 -29.36 14.22
C ARG A 4 44.14 -28.03 13.57
N LEU A 5 43.03 -27.92 12.82
CA LEU A 5 41.77 -28.68 12.64
C LEU A 5 41.14 -28.40 11.23
N TYR A 6 40.58 -29.46 10.60
CA TYR A 6 39.27 -29.63 9.90
C TYR A 6 38.71 -28.55 8.94
N TRP A 7 38.44 -28.87 7.64
CA TRP A 7 37.22 -29.50 7.06
C TRP A 7 35.93 -28.72 7.42
N ALA A 8 35.00 -28.34 6.53
CA ALA A 8 34.57 -28.92 5.25
C ALA A 8 33.77 -27.89 4.41
N ALA A 9 33.50 -28.32 3.17
CA ALA A 9 32.72 -27.70 2.11
C ALA A 9 31.42 -26.98 2.52
N GLY A 10 31.09 -25.92 1.77
CA GLY A 10 29.80 -25.24 1.80
C GLY A 10 29.54 -24.51 0.47
N LEU A 11 28.86 -25.21 -0.44
CA LEU A 11 28.31 -24.80 -1.72
C LEU A 11 28.19 -23.29 -1.97
N ALA A 12 28.92 -22.81 -2.98
CA ALA A 12 28.52 -21.65 -3.76
C ALA A 12 27.28 -22.02 -4.59
N PHE A 13 26.10 -21.85 -4.01
CA PHE A 13 24.85 -21.90 -4.74
C PHE A 13 24.45 -20.47 -5.11
N CYS A 14 24.88 -20.05 -6.31
CA CYS A 14 24.20 -18.99 -7.05
C CYS A 14 22.78 -19.49 -7.33
N LEU A 15 21.85 -19.22 -6.40
CA LEU A 15 20.45 -19.51 -6.60
C LEU A 15 19.87 -18.39 -7.46
N PHE A 16 19.78 -18.75 -8.74
CA PHE A 16 19.01 -18.11 -9.78
C PHE A 16 17.73 -17.45 -9.23
N ILE A 17 17.53 -16.20 -9.65
CA ILE A 17 16.23 -15.53 -9.67
C ILE A 17 15.34 -16.36 -10.60
N ALA A 18 14.62 -17.32 -10.03
CA ALA A 18 13.58 -18.09 -10.68
C ALA A 18 12.49 -18.38 -9.63
N ALA A 19 11.59 -17.41 -9.45
CA ALA A 19 10.24 -17.56 -8.91
C ALA A 19 9.52 -16.20 -9.05
N GLY A 20 8.55 -15.97 -9.93
CA GLY A 20 7.95 -16.83 -10.93
C GLY A 20 7.32 -15.98 -12.04
N GLN A 21 7.76 -16.24 -13.28
CA GLN A 21 6.89 -16.11 -14.44
C GLN A 21 5.89 -17.27 -14.38
N LEU A 22 4.78 -17.11 -13.68
CA LEU A 22 3.64 -18.02 -13.81
C LEU A 22 2.72 -17.49 -14.91
N ARG A 23 3.02 -17.93 -16.14
CA ARG A 23 2.03 -18.11 -17.20
C ARG A 23 1.04 -19.17 -16.72
N ALA A 24 -0.17 -18.75 -16.40
CA ALA A 24 -1.36 -19.58 -16.49
C ALA A 24 -2.38 -18.80 -17.32
N GLU A 25 -2.65 -19.26 -18.54
CA GLU A 25 -3.85 -18.84 -19.26
C GLU A 25 -5.05 -19.42 -18.50
N LEU A 26 -5.89 -18.55 -17.93
CA LEU A 26 -7.17 -18.94 -17.36
C LEU A 26 -8.29 -18.52 -18.31
N PRO A 27 -9.31 -19.38 -18.53
CA PRO A 27 -10.29 -19.20 -19.58
C PRO A 27 -11.18 -17.98 -19.31
N TYR A 28 -11.41 -17.22 -20.38
CA TYR A 28 -12.38 -16.13 -20.44
C TYR A 28 -13.79 -16.63 -20.05
N GLY A 29 -14.17 -16.38 -18.81
CA GLY A 29 -15.55 -16.48 -18.33
C GLY A 29 -16.27 -15.15 -18.47
N ARG A 30 -17.21 -15.09 -19.40
CA ARG A 30 -18.08 -13.94 -19.67
C ARG A 30 -19.18 -13.87 -18.60
N PHE A 31 -19.24 -12.80 -17.81
CA PHE A 31 -20.43 -12.49 -16.99
C PHE A 31 -20.76 -10.99 -17.00
N GLY A 32 -21.92 -10.69 -17.59
CA GLY A 32 -23.09 -10.24 -16.84
C GLY A 32 -23.09 -8.81 -16.30
N SER A 33 -24.07 -8.05 -16.78
CA SER A 33 -24.37 -6.63 -16.54
C SER A 33 -24.53 -6.18 -15.09
N ALA A 34 -24.05 -4.95 -14.88
CA ALA A 34 -24.48 -3.90 -13.96
C ALA A 34 -25.68 -4.21 -13.04
N SER A 35 -25.42 -4.10 -11.73
CA SER A 35 -26.43 -3.80 -10.73
C SER A 35 -26.07 -2.47 -10.08
N ASP A 36 -27.06 -1.57 -10.00
CA ASP A 36 -27.00 -0.24 -9.39
C ASP A 36 -26.67 -0.36 -7.88
N GLU A 37 -25.39 -0.24 -7.57
CA GLU A 37 -24.85 -0.12 -6.22
C GLU A 37 -24.26 1.30 -6.04
N PRO A 38 -24.19 1.84 -4.81
CA PRO A 38 -23.86 3.25 -4.56
C PRO A 38 -22.62 3.68 -5.35
N GLY A 39 -22.86 4.61 -6.26
CA GLY A 39 -22.08 4.77 -7.49
C GLY A 39 -20.59 4.93 -7.25
N TYR A 40 -19.82 4.26 -8.11
CA TYR A 40 -18.41 4.53 -8.38
C TYR A 40 -18.23 5.90 -9.06
N ALA A 41 -18.86 6.94 -8.54
CA ALA A 41 -18.77 8.29 -9.07
C ALA A 41 -17.30 8.66 -9.28
N ASN A 42 -17.03 9.29 -10.42
CA ASN A 42 -15.67 9.63 -10.81
C ASN A 42 -15.08 10.64 -9.84
N PRO A 43 -13.78 10.51 -9.52
CA PRO A 43 -13.10 11.54 -8.76
C PRO A 43 -13.23 12.88 -9.48
N SER A 44 -13.53 13.94 -8.72
CA SER A 44 -13.71 15.28 -9.30
C SER A 44 -12.43 15.77 -9.99
N ALA A 45 -12.54 16.65 -10.99
CA ALA A 45 -11.38 17.30 -11.62
C ALA A 45 -10.49 18.04 -10.59
N THR A 46 -11.09 18.54 -9.50
CA THR A 46 -10.39 19.15 -8.37
C THR A 46 -9.47 18.16 -7.65
N LEU A 47 -9.86 16.89 -7.56
CA LEU A 47 -9.03 15.83 -6.97
C LEU A 47 -7.85 15.49 -7.89
N ALA A 48 -8.08 15.42 -9.20
CA ALA A 48 -7.02 15.18 -10.17
C ALA A 48 -5.88 16.20 -10.08
N GLY A 49 -6.20 17.48 -9.80
CA GLY A 49 -5.20 18.54 -9.61
C GLY A 49 -4.50 18.53 -8.24
N ALA A 50 -5.00 17.77 -7.26
CA ALA A 50 -4.45 17.72 -5.90
C ALA A 50 -3.45 16.57 -5.69
N CYS A 51 -3.57 15.50 -6.47
CA CYS A 51 -2.67 14.35 -6.42
C CYS A 51 -1.40 14.58 -7.24
N ASP A 52 -0.34 13.85 -6.88
CA ASP A 52 0.87 13.80 -7.71
C ASP A 52 0.53 13.29 -9.14
N PRO A 53 1.33 13.63 -10.17
CA PRO A 53 1.03 13.24 -11.55
C PRO A 53 1.00 11.71 -11.73
N GLY A 54 0.03 11.21 -12.48
CA GLY A 54 -0.09 9.80 -12.85
C GLY A 54 -1.14 9.60 -13.94
N ASN A 55 -1.23 8.39 -14.49
CA ASN A 55 -2.26 8.10 -15.50
C ASN A 55 -3.51 7.54 -14.80
N ALA A 56 -4.54 8.37 -14.64
CA ALA A 56 -5.80 7.92 -14.04
C ALA A 56 -6.34 6.68 -14.74
N LEU A 57 -6.82 5.72 -13.95
CA LEU A 57 -7.53 4.56 -14.48
C LEU A 57 -8.82 5.03 -15.17
N SER A 58 -9.20 4.35 -16.25
CA SER A 58 -10.54 4.51 -16.79
C SER A 58 -11.60 4.05 -15.79
N ASP A 59 -12.82 4.58 -15.90
CA ASP A 59 -13.93 4.22 -15.01
C ASP A 59 -14.19 2.70 -14.99
N ALA A 60 -14.05 2.04 -16.14
CA ALA A 60 -14.21 0.60 -16.28
C ALA A 60 -13.10 -0.19 -15.55
N GLU A 61 -11.84 0.27 -15.63
CA GLU A 61 -10.73 -0.34 -14.89
C GLU A 61 -10.88 -0.16 -13.38
N ARG A 62 -11.22 1.06 -12.96
CA ARG A 62 -11.47 1.36 -11.55
C ARG A 62 -12.62 0.51 -11.00
N ALA A 63 -13.76 0.45 -11.70
CA ALA A 63 -14.89 -0.37 -11.28
C ALA A 63 -14.53 -1.86 -11.21
N ARG A 64 -13.80 -2.38 -12.21
CA ARG A 64 -13.31 -3.78 -12.21
C ARG A 64 -12.45 -4.07 -10.98
N MET A 65 -11.50 -3.19 -10.68
CA MET A 65 -10.57 -3.37 -9.57
C MET A 65 -11.29 -3.33 -8.22
N LEU A 66 -12.20 -2.35 -8.02
CA LEU A 66 -12.97 -2.23 -6.79
C LEU A 66 -13.95 -3.40 -6.60
N ASN A 67 -14.59 -3.88 -7.66
CA ASN A 67 -15.45 -5.07 -7.60
C ASN A 67 -14.66 -6.33 -7.25
N ARG A 68 -13.47 -6.49 -7.83
CA ARG A 68 -12.60 -7.65 -7.56
C ARG A 68 -12.01 -7.60 -6.15
N LEU A 69 -11.68 -6.41 -5.65
CA LEU A 69 -11.28 -6.24 -4.25
C LEU A 69 -12.44 -6.61 -3.31
N ARG A 70 -13.66 -6.15 -3.62
CA ARG A 70 -14.88 -6.42 -2.86
C ARG A 70 -15.27 -7.89 -2.79
N SER A 71 -14.88 -8.72 -3.76
CA SER A 71 -15.18 -10.16 -3.73
C SER A 71 -14.34 -10.95 -2.71
N SER A 72 -13.30 -10.33 -2.13
CA SER A 72 -12.58 -10.87 -0.98
C SER A 72 -13.14 -10.26 0.31
N ARG A 73 -13.18 -11.02 1.42
CA ARG A 73 -13.62 -10.51 2.73
C ARG A 73 -12.64 -9.47 3.25
N ALA A 74 -11.33 -9.72 3.13
CA ALA A 74 -10.31 -8.75 3.54
C ALA A 74 -10.41 -7.45 2.73
N GLY A 75 -10.62 -7.55 1.42
CA GLY A 75 -10.81 -6.41 0.54
C GLY A 75 -12.12 -5.67 0.80
N HIS A 76 -13.21 -6.38 1.06
CA HIS A 76 -14.47 -5.76 1.48
C HIS A 76 -14.32 -4.99 2.80
N ALA A 77 -13.60 -5.55 3.77
CA ALA A 77 -13.32 -4.89 5.03
C ALA A 77 -12.53 -3.59 4.84
N ILE A 78 -11.48 -3.59 4.01
CA ILE A 78 -10.69 -2.36 3.78
C ILE A 78 -11.46 -1.30 3.00
N LEU A 79 -12.31 -1.69 2.05
CA LEU A 79 -13.22 -0.78 1.36
C LEU A 79 -14.25 -0.17 2.31
N THR A 80 -14.71 -0.93 3.31
CA THR A 80 -15.61 -0.44 4.36
C THR A 80 -14.90 0.54 5.29
N ASP A 81 -13.66 0.24 5.69
CA ASP A 81 -12.83 1.16 6.46
C ASP A 81 -12.63 2.47 5.66
N PHE A 82 -12.33 2.37 4.36
CA PHE A 82 -12.21 3.55 3.49
C PHE A 82 -13.48 4.40 3.50
N LEU A 83 -14.65 3.81 3.29
CA LEU A 83 -15.92 4.54 3.32
C LEU A 83 -16.19 5.18 4.69
N ARG A 84 -15.81 4.51 5.78
CA ARG A 84 -15.93 5.07 7.14
C ARG A 84 -15.05 6.31 7.33
N HIS A 85 -13.84 6.30 6.78
CA HIS A 85 -12.87 7.38 6.95
C HIS A 85 -13.10 8.55 5.97
N TYR A 86 -13.47 8.26 4.73
CA TYR A 86 -13.50 9.22 3.63
C TYR A 86 -14.89 9.43 3.03
N GLY A 87 -15.91 8.73 3.50
CA GLY A 87 -17.33 8.92 3.16
C GLY A 87 -17.76 8.39 1.80
N SER A 88 -16.92 8.48 0.76
CA SER A 88 -17.29 8.08 -0.60
C SER A 88 -16.08 7.67 -1.44
N PHE A 89 -16.25 6.68 -2.33
CA PHE A 89 -15.25 6.33 -3.34
C PHE A 89 -14.97 7.44 -4.36
N ALA A 90 -15.80 8.48 -4.44
CA ALA A 90 -15.48 9.69 -5.20
C ALA A 90 -14.23 10.41 -4.65
N ASN A 91 -13.87 10.16 -3.39
CA ASN A 91 -12.64 10.65 -2.76
C ASN A 91 -11.46 9.69 -2.94
N LEU A 92 -11.61 8.62 -3.73
CA LEU A 92 -10.54 7.69 -4.10
C LEU A 92 -10.18 7.88 -5.57
N MET A 93 -8.99 8.41 -5.82
CA MET A 93 -8.38 8.38 -7.15
C MET A 93 -7.37 7.23 -7.22
N ILE A 94 -7.43 6.45 -8.29
CA ILE A 94 -6.46 5.38 -8.58
C ILE A 94 -5.78 5.72 -9.90
N GLN A 95 -4.45 5.66 -9.92
CA GLN A 95 -3.62 6.01 -11.06
C GLN A 95 -2.54 4.96 -11.31
N TRP A 96 -2.12 4.84 -12.58
CA TRP A 96 -0.93 4.09 -12.95
C TRP A 96 0.32 4.97 -12.84
N ASP A 97 1.37 4.38 -12.26
CA ASP A 97 2.68 5.00 -12.07
C ASP A 97 3.83 3.97 -12.25
N GLY A 98 5.07 4.39 -12.02
CA GLY A 98 6.25 3.53 -12.00
C GLY A 98 6.43 2.76 -10.70
N VAL A 99 5.84 3.25 -9.60
CA VAL A 99 5.91 2.67 -8.24
C VAL A 99 4.56 2.78 -7.56
N SER A 100 4.26 1.86 -6.65
CA SER A 100 3.03 1.90 -5.88
C SER A 100 3.19 2.71 -4.61
N TYR A 101 2.22 3.56 -4.32
CA TYR A 101 2.13 4.33 -3.08
C TYR A 101 0.75 4.99 -2.92
N SER A 102 0.43 5.39 -1.70
CA SER A 102 -0.75 6.18 -1.38
C SER A 102 -0.39 7.56 -0.84
N GLN A 103 -1.24 8.54 -1.18
CA GLN A 103 -1.16 9.90 -0.70
C GLN A 103 -2.54 10.32 -0.18
N VAL A 104 -2.57 10.93 1.01
CA VAL A 104 -3.76 11.61 1.52
C VAL A 104 -3.59 13.10 1.26
N VAL A 105 -4.53 13.70 0.52
CA VAL A 105 -4.50 15.10 0.10
C VAL A 105 -5.70 15.84 0.64
N ALA A 106 -5.49 17.04 1.19
CA ALA A 106 -6.58 17.91 1.58
C ALA A 106 -7.19 18.57 0.32
N VAL A 107 -8.44 18.24 0.02
CA VAL A 107 -9.29 18.87 -0.96
C VAL A 107 -10.15 19.92 -0.26
N ALA A 108 -9.93 21.20 -0.58
CA ALA A 108 -10.78 22.27 -0.10
C ALA A 108 -12.21 22.06 -0.64
N ALA A 109 -13.13 21.58 0.19
CA ALA A 109 -14.54 21.52 -0.18
C ALA A 109 -15.07 22.96 -0.33
N PRO A 110 -15.63 23.35 -1.50
CA PRO A 110 -16.34 24.61 -1.62
C PRO A 110 -17.65 24.50 -0.84
N GLY A 111 -17.69 25.11 0.36
CA GLY A 111 -18.88 25.16 1.21
C GLY A 111 -18.84 24.14 2.36
N ARG A 112 -18.60 24.63 3.58
CA ARG A 112 -18.75 23.88 4.83
C ARG A 112 -20.19 23.34 4.95
N SER A 113 -20.34 22.03 5.10
CA SER A 113 -21.60 21.46 5.60
C SER A 113 -21.67 21.62 7.13
N PRO A 114 -22.80 22.07 7.73
CA PRO A 114 -22.88 22.44 9.16
C PRO A 114 -23.01 21.25 10.11
N ALA A 115 -23.05 20.01 9.62
CA ALA A 115 -23.24 18.83 10.46
C ALA A 115 -21.89 18.15 10.74
N GLY A 116 -21.43 18.23 12.00
CA GLY A 116 -20.10 17.84 12.47
C GLY A 116 -19.74 16.35 12.45
N ILE A 117 -19.95 15.64 11.34
CA ILE A 117 -19.44 14.27 11.12
C ILE A 117 -18.92 14.15 9.68
N SER A 118 -17.75 14.74 9.43
CA SER A 118 -16.65 14.23 8.59
C SER A 118 -15.55 15.28 8.61
N GLN A 119 -14.49 15.01 9.38
CA GLN A 119 -13.47 15.99 9.75
C GLN A 119 -12.24 15.97 8.83
N LEU A 120 -12.36 15.41 7.63
CA LEU A 120 -11.33 15.51 6.61
C LEU A 120 -12.01 15.74 5.26
N GLY A 121 -11.84 16.95 4.73
CA GLY A 121 -11.93 17.18 3.30
C GLY A 121 -10.73 16.54 2.61
N ASP A 122 -10.37 15.31 2.95
CA ASP A 122 -9.18 14.65 2.42
C ASP A 122 -9.61 13.58 1.43
N ALA A 123 -8.93 13.55 0.30
CA ALA A 123 -9.03 12.49 -0.67
C ALA A 123 -7.78 11.62 -0.65
N VAL A 124 -7.91 10.41 -1.17
CA VAL A 124 -6.82 9.45 -1.26
C VAL A 124 -6.47 9.25 -2.73
N CYS A 125 -5.20 9.43 -3.03
CA CYS A 125 -4.59 9.11 -4.31
C CYS A 125 -3.82 7.80 -4.13
N VAL A 126 -4.20 6.74 -4.83
CA VAL A 126 -3.45 5.48 -4.89
C VAL A 126 -2.78 5.41 -6.25
N HIS A 127 -1.46 5.33 -6.25
CA HIS A 127 -0.63 5.08 -7.41
C HIS A 127 -0.28 3.60 -7.41
N LEU A 128 -0.48 2.92 -8.53
CA LEU A 128 -0.18 1.49 -8.72
C LEU A 128 0.82 1.33 -9.85
N THR A 129 1.79 0.45 -9.68
CA THR A 129 2.71 0.12 -10.77
C THR A 129 1.98 -0.60 -11.91
N LYS A 130 2.19 -0.16 -13.16
CA LYS A 130 1.49 -0.74 -14.33
C LYS A 130 1.95 -2.14 -14.73
N ARG A 131 3.08 -2.61 -14.19
CA ARG A 131 3.81 -3.80 -14.69
C ARG A 131 3.41 -5.10 -13.99
N LEU A 132 2.38 -5.09 -13.16
CA LEU A 132 1.98 -6.26 -12.41
C LEU A 132 0.79 -6.99 -13.06
N PRO A 133 0.60 -8.29 -12.77
CA PRO A 133 -0.64 -8.99 -13.09
C PRO A 133 -1.88 -8.36 -12.43
N ASP A 134 -3.07 -8.57 -13.01
CA ASP A 134 -4.32 -7.97 -12.50
C ASP A 134 -4.59 -8.32 -11.02
N ILE A 135 -4.19 -9.52 -10.56
CA ILE A 135 -4.37 -9.89 -9.14
C ILE A 135 -3.48 -9.08 -8.20
N GLU A 136 -2.24 -8.83 -8.63
CA GLU A 136 -1.29 -8.05 -7.84
C GLU A 136 -1.76 -6.59 -7.77
N HIS A 137 -2.31 -6.01 -8.84
CA HIS A 137 -2.90 -4.67 -8.76
C HIS A 137 -4.05 -4.57 -7.74
N VAL A 138 -4.88 -5.61 -7.64
CA VAL A 138 -5.98 -5.65 -6.66
C VAL A 138 -5.44 -5.77 -5.23
N ALA A 139 -4.43 -6.61 -5.02
CA ALA A 139 -3.81 -6.81 -3.73
C ALA A 139 -3.04 -5.55 -3.27
N ASP A 140 -2.30 -4.92 -4.19
CA ASP A 140 -1.55 -3.68 -4.01
C ASP A 140 -2.48 -2.49 -3.74
N LEU A 141 -3.66 -2.43 -4.40
CA LEU A 141 -4.70 -1.47 -3.99
C LEU A 141 -5.14 -1.69 -2.54
N ALA A 142 -5.31 -2.93 -2.10
CA ALA A 142 -5.68 -3.25 -0.72
C ALA A 142 -4.57 -2.83 0.27
N HIS A 143 -3.31 -3.06 -0.11
CA HIS A 143 -2.12 -2.63 0.62
C HIS A 143 -2.16 -1.11 0.84
N GLU A 144 -2.31 -0.35 -0.24
CA GLU A 144 -2.28 1.11 -0.19
C GLU A 144 -3.49 1.71 0.54
N LEU A 145 -4.67 1.11 0.40
CA LEU A 145 -5.83 1.51 1.20
C LEU A 145 -5.64 1.21 2.69
N THR A 146 -4.88 0.19 3.05
CA THR A 146 -4.52 -0.12 4.45
C THR A 146 -3.68 0.99 5.05
N HIS A 147 -2.68 1.49 4.33
CA HIS A 147 -1.93 2.66 4.76
C HIS A 147 -2.82 3.90 4.91
N ALA A 148 -3.63 4.21 3.91
CA ALA A 148 -4.46 5.42 3.94
C ALA A 148 -5.45 5.40 5.11
N THR A 149 -6.08 4.26 5.38
CA THR A 149 -7.19 4.16 6.35
C THR A 149 -6.75 3.87 7.78
N ARG A 150 -5.68 3.11 7.98
CA ARG A 150 -5.30 2.62 9.32
C ARG A 150 -4.05 3.27 9.90
N LEU A 151 -3.20 3.87 9.06
CA LEU A 151 -2.03 4.57 9.56
C LEU A 151 -2.43 5.93 10.15
N SER A 152 -1.80 6.33 11.24
CA SER A 152 -2.18 7.60 11.88
C SER A 152 -1.89 8.79 10.95
N PRO A 153 -2.77 9.82 10.93
CA PRO A 153 -2.55 11.00 10.08
C PRO A 153 -1.23 11.73 10.37
N LYS A 154 -0.75 11.70 11.62
CA LYS A 154 0.56 12.27 11.99
C LYS A 154 1.71 11.56 11.25
N VAL A 155 1.66 10.23 11.14
CA VAL A 155 2.71 9.46 10.45
C VAL A 155 2.62 9.70 8.95
N LEU A 156 1.42 9.65 8.35
CA LEU A 156 1.21 9.94 6.92
C LEU A 156 1.76 11.31 6.53
N ARG A 157 1.61 12.31 7.40
CA ARG A 157 2.16 13.65 7.17
C ARG A 157 3.62 13.80 7.59
N GLY A 158 4.27 12.82 8.21
CA GLY A 158 5.62 12.97 8.75
C GLY A 158 5.70 14.02 9.87
N GLU A 159 4.70 14.07 10.73
CA GLU A 159 4.55 14.94 11.91
C GLU A 159 4.85 14.19 13.22
N VAL A 160 5.71 13.17 13.13
CA VAL A 160 6.25 12.43 14.28
C VAL A 160 7.54 13.08 14.77
N THR A 161 7.97 12.71 15.99
CA THR A 161 9.06 13.36 16.71
C THR A 161 10.41 13.17 16.01
N ASP A 162 10.67 11.95 15.52
CA ASP A 162 11.94 11.61 14.89
C ASP A 162 11.81 10.46 13.86
N VAL A 163 12.95 10.16 13.21
CA VAL A 163 13.07 9.05 12.24
C VAL A 163 12.69 7.71 12.84
N SER A 164 13.08 7.43 14.09
CA SER A 164 12.85 6.13 14.71
C SER A 164 11.36 5.90 14.98
N GLU A 165 10.65 6.93 15.43
CA GLU A 165 9.20 6.90 15.58
C GLU A 165 8.52 6.69 14.22
N PHE A 166 8.97 7.40 13.18
CA PHE A 166 8.44 7.24 11.82
C PHE A 166 8.58 5.81 11.31
N VAL A 167 9.81 5.26 11.36
CA VAL A 167 10.12 3.89 10.90
C VAL A 167 9.29 2.87 11.68
N ARG A 168 9.24 2.98 13.01
CA ARG A 168 8.47 2.06 13.85
C ARG A 168 6.99 2.09 13.54
N ALA A 169 6.40 3.26 13.37
CA ALA A 169 4.99 3.39 13.05
C ALA A 169 4.70 2.83 11.65
N ARG A 170 5.53 3.15 10.65
CA ARG A 170 5.39 2.66 9.28
C ARG A 170 5.58 1.16 9.18
N LEU A 171 6.41 0.51 10.00
CA LEU A 171 6.57 -0.95 9.99
C LEU A 171 5.55 -1.71 10.84
N SER A 172 4.70 -1.02 11.60
CA SER A 172 3.88 -1.66 12.64
C SER A 172 2.76 -2.57 12.11
N VAL A 173 2.22 -3.39 13.02
CA VAL A 173 1.08 -4.29 12.80
C VAL A 173 -0.28 -3.58 12.68
N ARG A 174 -0.32 -2.24 12.74
CA ARG A 174 -1.56 -1.46 12.61
C ARG A 174 -1.38 -0.30 11.64
N GLY A 175 -1.85 -0.49 10.41
CA GLY A 175 -1.72 0.44 9.29
C GLY A 175 -0.33 0.61 8.70
N GLY A 176 0.70 0.01 9.32
CA GLY A 176 2.04 -0.07 8.77
C GLY A 176 2.18 -1.14 7.69
N GLU A 177 3.40 -1.32 7.18
CA GLU A 177 3.77 -2.29 6.14
C GLU A 177 3.37 -3.72 6.54
N ALA A 178 3.48 -4.09 7.81
CA ALA A 178 3.12 -5.45 8.25
C ALA A 178 1.62 -5.71 8.20
N ASP A 179 0.79 -4.73 8.54
CA ASP A 179 -0.67 -4.81 8.37
C ASP A 179 -1.05 -4.80 6.89
N ALA A 180 -0.48 -3.88 6.12
CA ALA A 180 -0.75 -3.74 4.69
C ALA A 180 -0.37 -5.01 3.90
N PHE A 181 0.80 -5.57 4.18
CA PHE A 181 1.25 -6.85 3.63
C PHE A 181 0.35 -8.02 4.04
N ALA A 182 -0.14 -8.04 5.29
CA ALA A 182 -1.09 -9.06 5.72
C ALA A 182 -2.43 -8.98 4.99
N VAL A 183 -2.98 -7.77 4.84
CA VAL A 183 -4.23 -7.53 4.08
C VAL A 183 -4.04 -7.91 2.61
N GLU A 184 -2.93 -7.49 1.99
CA GLU A 184 -2.55 -7.88 0.63
C GLU A 184 -2.55 -9.40 0.48
N CYS A 185 -1.82 -10.12 1.35
CA CYS A 185 -1.75 -11.56 1.34
C CYS A 185 -3.10 -12.24 1.56
N GLN A 186 -3.94 -11.73 2.46
CA GLN A 186 -5.28 -12.25 2.68
C GLN A 186 -6.17 -12.08 1.45
N VAL A 187 -6.14 -10.90 0.81
CA VAL A 187 -6.86 -10.65 -0.45
C VAL A 187 -6.41 -11.62 -1.53
N LYS A 188 -5.10 -11.78 -1.72
CA LYS A 188 -4.55 -12.72 -2.72
C LYS A 188 -5.02 -14.14 -2.45
N ARG A 189 -4.91 -14.61 -1.20
CA ARG A 189 -5.33 -15.96 -0.84
C ARG A 189 -6.82 -16.19 -1.03
N GLU A 190 -7.66 -15.21 -0.72
CA GLU A 190 -9.11 -15.32 -0.94
C GLU A 190 -9.49 -15.33 -2.41
N LEU A 191 -8.73 -14.62 -3.27
CA LEU A 191 -8.95 -14.62 -4.72
C LEU A 191 -8.33 -15.83 -5.45
N LEU A 192 -7.22 -16.37 -4.95
CA LEU A 192 -6.52 -17.54 -5.52
C LEU A 192 -7.01 -18.87 -4.96
N GLY A 193 -7.63 -18.86 -3.78
CA GLY A 193 -7.99 -20.05 -3.00
C GLY A 193 -6.82 -20.70 -2.25
N HIS A 194 -5.61 -20.16 -2.33
CA HIS A 194 -4.41 -20.66 -1.66
C HIS A 194 -3.42 -19.53 -1.35
N TRP A 195 -2.52 -19.74 -0.39
CA TRP A 195 -1.40 -18.83 -0.15
C TRP A 195 -0.35 -19.00 -1.25
N ASP A 196 0.14 -17.89 -1.78
CA ASP A 196 1.27 -17.93 -2.71
C ASP A 196 2.62 -18.11 -1.98
N GLU A 197 3.70 -18.22 -2.74
CA GLU A 197 5.06 -18.41 -2.20
C GLU A 197 5.54 -17.25 -1.32
N LEU A 198 5.06 -16.03 -1.56
CA LEU A 198 5.47 -14.85 -0.80
C LEU A 198 4.77 -14.78 0.56
N CYS A 199 3.49 -15.15 0.60
CA CYS A 199 2.63 -15.04 1.77
C CYS A 199 2.67 -16.30 2.66
N SER A 200 2.88 -17.48 2.07
CA SER A 200 2.85 -18.75 2.80
C SER A 200 3.83 -18.86 3.98
N PRO A 201 5.03 -18.25 3.99
CA PRO A 201 5.92 -18.31 5.16
C PRO A 201 5.35 -17.64 6.42
N TYR A 202 4.37 -16.74 6.25
CA TYR A 202 3.75 -15.98 7.33
C TYR A 202 2.35 -16.50 7.68
N ALA A 203 1.86 -17.54 7.00
CA ALA A 203 0.56 -18.15 7.28
C ALA A 203 0.75 -19.37 8.22
N PRO A 204 0.34 -19.30 9.50
CA PRO A 204 0.48 -20.40 10.43
C PRO A 204 -0.21 -21.68 9.95
N THR A 205 0.53 -22.79 9.94
CA THR A 205 -0.01 -24.10 9.56
C THR A 205 -1.21 -24.47 10.44
N GLY A 206 -2.32 -24.85 9.82
CA GLY A 206 -3.50 -25.35 10.52
C GLY A 206 -4.41 -24.28 11.11
N VAL A 207 -4.12 -22.99 10.94
CA VAL A 207 -4.99 -21.90 11.37
C VAL A 207 -5.43 -21.09 10.15
N ALA A 208 -6.62 -21.45 9.64
CA ALA A 208 -7.22 -20.75 8.50
C ALA A 208 -7.32 -19.24 8.79
N ASP A 209 -6.99 -18.44 7.80
CA ASP A 209 -7.15 -16.98 7.79
C ASP A 209 -6.23 -16.22 8.78
N SER A 210 -5.32 -16.92 9.46
CA SER A 210 -4.32 -16.28 10.31
C SER A 210 -3.05 -15.89 9.55
N PHE A 211 -2.38 -14.85 10.04
CA PHE A 211 -1.18 -14.30 9.45
C PHE A 211 -0.27 -13.75 10.57
N ASP A 212 1.00 -14.14 10.59
CA ASP A 212 1.97 -13.75 11.62
C ASP A 212 2.60 -12.41 11.28
N THR A 213 1.86 -11.33 11.59
CA THR A 213 2.32 -9.95 11.37
C THR A 213 3.55 -9.60 12.20
N GLU A 214 3.77 -10.24 13.35
CA GLU A 214 4.96 -10.02 14.17
C GLU A 214 6.22 -10.60 13.50
N GLN A 215 6.09 -11.75 12.84
CA GLN A 215 7.18 -12.29 12.03
C GLN A 215 7.48 -11.40 10.82
N VAL A 216 6.46 -10.85 10.17
CA VAL A 216 6.62 -9.87 9.08
C VAL A 216 7.38 -8.64 9.54
N VAL A 217 7.03 -8.06 10.71
CA VAL A 217 7.77 -6.94 11.30
C VAL A 217 9.24 -7.29 11.48
N ARG A 218 9.55 -8.46 12.06
CA ARG A 218 10.94 -8.91 12.25
C ARG A 218 11.68 -9.03 10.92
N ASP A 219 11.01 -9.53 9.88
CA ASP A 219 11.63 -9.73 8.57
C ASP A 219 11.83 -8.42 7.80
N PHE A 220 10.97 -7.40 7.99
CA PHE A 220 11.23 -6.05 7.50
C PHE A 220 12.44 -5.39 8.18
N TYR A 221 12.57 -5.52 9.51
CA TYR A 221 13.70 -4.95 10.23
C TYR A 221 15.03 -5.64 9.91
N SER A 222 15.02 -6.95 9.74
CA SER A 222 16.23 -7.71 9.39
C SER A 222 16.65 -7.57 7.93
N GLY A 223 15.77 -7.04 7.07
CA GLY A 223 15.99 -6.94 5.62
C GLY A 223 15.75 -8.25 4.87
N ARG A 224 15.20 -9.28 5.53
CA ARG A 224 14.75 -10.50 4.85
C ARG A 224 13.58 -10.20 3.90
N LEU A 225 12.68 -9.32 4.33
CA LEU A 225 11.78 -8.60 3.44
C LEU A 225 12.40 -7.25 3.12
N SER A 226 12.66 -6.99 1.85
CA SER A 226 13.27 -5.76 1.35
C SER A 226 12.35 -5.07 0.36
N ALA A 227 12.55 -3.76 0.18
CA ALA A 227 11.80 -3.01 -0.82
C ALA A 227 12.20 -3.52 -2.21
N SER A 228 11.22 -4.06 -2.94
CA SER A 228 11.40 -4.86 -4.16
C SER A 228 12.21 -4.19 -5.27
N LEU A 229 12.29 -2.84 -5.27
CA LEU A 229 12.95 -2.07 -6.31
C LEU A 229 14.41 -1.69 -6.00
N THR A 230 14.81 -1.66 -4.73
CA THR A 230 16.18 -1.23 -4.36
C THR A 230 16.98 -2.30 -3.65
N GLY A 231 16.31 -3.35 -3.12
CA GLY A 231 16.94 -4.34 -2.26
C GLY A 231 17.41 -3.79 -0.91
N GLU A 232 17.10 -2.52 -0.60
CA GLU A 232 17.42 -1.92 0.69
C GLU A 232 16.46 -2.43 1.76
N SER A 233 16.94 -2.49 3.00
CA SER A 233 16.06 -2.78 4.13
C SER A 233 15.07 -1.63 4.34
N TYR A 234 13.87 -1.99 4.79
CA TYR A 234 12.81 -1.02 5.02
C TYR A 234 13.21 0.13 5.96
N PRO A 235 13.91 -0.11 7.10
CA PRO A 235 14.34 0.99 7.96
C PRO A 235 15.18 2.04 7.25
N VAL A 236 16.06 1.64 6.32
CA VAL A 236 16.91 2.55 5.54
C VAL A 236 16.07 3.36 4.56
N MET A 237 15.22 2.69 3.78
CA MET A 237 14.31 3.34 2.83
C MET A 237 13.38 4.35 3.54
N LEU A 238 12.70 3.93 4.61
CA LEU A 238 11.75 4.76 5.36
C LEU A 238 12.44 5.95 6.03
N SER A 239 13.68 5.78 6.52
CA SER A 239 14.48 6.89 7.04
C SER A 239 14.77 7.94 5.97
N ARG A 240 15.08 7.51 4.74
CA ARG A 240 15.29 8.42 3.60
C ARG A 240 14.00 9.11 3.20
N GLN A 241 12.89 8.38 3.16
CA GLN A 241 11.56 8.94 2.88
C GLN A 241 11.20 10.03 3.88
N TYR A 242 11.36 9.78 5.18
CA TYR A 242 11.08 10.78 6.22
C TYR A 242 11.93 12.04 6.06
N LYS A 243 13.24 11.90 5.82
CA LYS A 243 14.14 13.04 5.56
C LYS A 243 13.71 13.84 4.32
N ALA A 244 13.30 13.16 3.25
CA ALA A 244 12.80 13.81 2.05
C ALA A 244 11.50 14.58 2.31
N MET A 245 10.58 14.02 3.10
CA MET A 245 9.35 14.69 3.51
C MET A 245 9.63 15.97 4.32
N LEU A 246 10.53 15.91 5.30
CA LEU A 246 10.94 17.08 6.08
C LEU A 246 11.58 18.16 5.20
N ALA A 247 12.45 17.77 4.26
CA ALA A 247 13.06 18.70 3.32
C ALA A 247 12.02 19.36 2.40
N LYS A 248 11.02 18.61 1.91
CA LYS A 248 9.91 19.15 1.10
C LYS A 248 9.11 20.17 1.91
N LYS A 249 8.76 19.86 3.16
CA LYS A 249 8.06 20.80 4.05
C LYS A 249 8.84 22.09 4.26
N ALA A 250 10.14 22.00 4.58
CA ALA A 250 10.98 23.17 4.79
C ALA A 250 11.04 24.08 3.54
N ARG A 251 11.14 23.49 2.34
CA ARG A 251 11.11 24.24 1.07
C ARG A 251 9.78 24.94 0.83
N VAL A 252 8.66 24.27 1.09
CA VAL A 252 7.32 24.86 0.93
C VAL A 252 7.15 26.01 1.93
N SER A 253 7.51 25.82 3.20
CA SER A 253 7.45 26.88 4.22
C SER A 253 8.32 28.09 3.86
N TYR A 254 9.49 27.88 3.27
CA TYR A 254 10.34 28.97 2.77
C TYR A 254 9.71 29.69 1.57
N ALA A 255 9.11 28.94 0.63
CA ALA A 255 8.50 29.50 -0.56
C ALA A 255 7.25 30.35 -0.26
N THR A 256 6.50 29.99 0.78
CA THR A 256 5.25 30.66 1.19
C THR A 256 5.43 31.74 2.25
N ASN A 257 6.62 31.85 2.87
CA ASN A 257 6.92 32.92 3.82
C ASN A 257 7.48 34.16 3.09
N PRO A 258 6.72 35.26 2.96
CA PRO A 258 7.17 36.46 2.26
C PRO A 258 8.35 37.16 2.94
N TYR A 259 8.66 36.83 4.20
CA TYR A 259 9.77 37.37 4.97
C TYR A 259 11.05 36.54 4.88
N ALA A 260 11.00 35.32 4.33
CA ALA A 260 12.18 34.44 4.24
C ALA A 260 13.12 34.77 3.06
N ARG A 261 12.68 35.64 2.13
CA ARG A 261 13.45 36.06 0.94
C ARG A 261 14.25 37.36 1.11
N LYS A 262 14.47 37.82 2.34
CA LYS A 262 15.26 39.02 2.64
C LYS A 262 16.61 38.65 3.22
#